data_AF-A0A956ELL5-F1
#
_entry.id   AF-A0A956ELL5-F1
#
_cell.length_a   1.000
_cell.length_b   1.000
_cell.length_c   1.000
_cell.angle_alpha   90.00
_cell.angle_beta   90.00
_cell.angle_gamma   90.00
#
_symmetry.space_group_name_H-M   'P 1'
#
loop_
_entity.id
_entity.type
_entity.pdbx_description
1 polymer ?
#
loop_
_entity_poly.entity_id
_entity_poly.type
_entity_poly.pdbx_seq_one_letter_code
_entity_poly.pdbx_strand_id
1 'polypeptide(L)'
;AECEVGRCAAEGRCVFEFEVTIDYLENCMEPDDAPAWVEVDVPAGLYLATALESAASVWSPPYTPPDRGWGWRAPCVGVTFAAMRTPPSTYYATEAEAFASLLAPSEAFEHGGGVLACGLEDSACVDNQGAVAFSARSLCDP
;
A
#
# COMPACT_ATOMS: atom_id res chain seq x y z
N ALA A 1 -8.06 -20.65 -22.49
CA ALA A 1 -7.76 -19.22 -22.55
C ALA A 1 -6.66 -18.99 -21.54
N GLU A 2 -5.45 -18.72 -22.03
CA GLU A 2 -4.28 -18.43 -21.21
C GLU A 2 -4.50 -17.09 -20.53
N CYS A 3 -4.66 -17.08 -19.20
CA CYS A 3 -4.51 -15.85 -18.45
C CYS A 3 -2.99 -15.61 -18.38
N GLU A 4 -2.44 -14.76 -19.24
CA GLU A 4 -1.00 -14.45 -19.25
C GLU A 4 -0.49 -13.89 -17.90
N VAL A 5 -1.39 -13.43 -17.02
CA VAL A 5 -1.05 -12.80 -15.73
C VAL A 5 -2.07 -13.09 -14.58
N GLY A 6 -2.75 -14.25 -14.56
CA GLY A 6 -3.81 -14.47 -13.55
C GLY A 6 -4.34 -15.91 -13.38
N ARG A 7 -5.23 -16.11 -12.38
CA ARG A 7 -5.94 -17.38 -12.13
C ARG A 7 -7.38 -17.30 -12.63
N CYS A 8 -7.90 -18.36 -13.24
CA CYS A 8 -9.33 -18.45 -13.56
C CYS A 8 -10.15 -18.57 -12.26
N ALA A 9 -11.12 -17.68 -12.05
CA ALA A 9 -12.20 -17.88 -11.09
C ALA A 9 -13.01 -19.13 -11.45
N ALA A 10 -13.80 -19.64 -10.49
CA ALA A 10 -14.65 -20.83 -10.69
C ALA A 10 -15.61 -20.73 -11.90
N GLU A 11 -15.87 -19.51 -12.36
CA GLU A 11 -16.74 -19.16 -13.48
C GLU A 11 -15.98 -18.94 -14.81
N GLY A 12 -14.67 -19.15 -14.83
CA GLY A 12 -13.83 -19.00 -16.03
C GLY A 12 -13.39 -17.56 -16.36
N ARG A 13 -13.55 -16.61 -15.44
CA ARG A 13 -13.06 -15.21 -15.57
C ARG A 13 -11.62 -15.12 -15.05
N CYS A 14 -10.72 -14.44 -15.76
CA CYS A 14 -9.34 -14.24 -15.28
C CYS A 14 -9.33 -13.26 -14.10
N VAL A 15 -8.72 -13.66 -12.98
CA VAL A 15 -8.45 -12.82 -11.81
C VAL A 15 -7.02 -12.29 -11.95
N PHE A 16 -6.89 -10.97 -12.09
CA PHE A 16 -5.62 -10.27 -11.91
C PHE A 16 -5.34 -10.12 -10.42
N GLU A 17 -4.13 -10.47 -9.98
CA GLU A 17 -3.67 -10.35 -8.60
C GLU A 17 -2.23 -9.86 -8.58
N PHE A 18 -1.92 -8.98 -7.63
CA PHE A 18 -0.59 -8.44 -7.43
C PHE A 18 -0.34 -8.14 -5.96
N GLU A 19 0.93 -8.02 -5.59
CA GLU A 19 1.37 -7.61 -4.26
C GLU A 19 2.27 -6.37 -4.40
N VAL A 20 2.16 -5.48 -3.42
CA VAL A 20 2.98 -4.26 -3.31
C VAL A 20 3.59 -4.26 -1.92
N THR A 21 4.90 -4.09 -1.85
CA THR A 21 5.64 -3.88 -0.60
C THR A 21 6.39 -2.56 -0.71
N ILE A 22 6.07 -1.60 0.15
CA ILE A 22 6.70 -0.28 0.22
C ILE A 22 7.63 -0.30 1.43
N ASP A 23 8.94 -0.35 1.20
CA ASP A 23 9.95 -0.15 2.24
C ASP A 23 10.12 1.36 2.47
N TYR A 24 9.92 1.86 3.68
CA TYR A 24 9.96 3.31 3.92
C TYR A 24 11.38 3.90 3.95
N LEU A 25 12.43 3.06 4.01
CA LEU A 25 13.82 3.49 3.82
C LEU A 25 14.16 3.60 2.33
N GLU A 26 13.72 2.63 1.52
CA GLU A 26 14.10 2.54 0.11
C GLU A 26 13.11 3.23 -0.83
N ASN A 27 11.82 3.23 -0.51
CA ASN A 27 10.72 3.76 -1.33
C ASN A 27 10.14 5.07 -0.77
N CYS A 28 10.99 5.83 -0.08
CA CYS A 28 10.71 7.18 0.37
C CYS A 28 11.35 8.19 -0.60
N MET A 29 10.79 9.39 -0.72
CA MET A 29 11.32 10.41 -1.65
C MET A 29 11.36 11.80 -1.04
N GLU A 30 12.50 12.48 -1.25
CA GLU A 30 12.58 13.93 -1.16
C GLU A 30 11.85 14.58 -2.35
N PRO A 31 11.30 15.80 -2.20
CA PRO A 31 10.58 16.51 -3.28
C PRO A 31 11.36 16.70 -4.59
N ASP A 32 12.69 16.65 -4.54
CA ASP A 32 13.60 16.92 -5.66
C ASP A 32 14.34 15.66 -6.16
N ASP A 33 14.14 14.50 -5.53
CA ASP A 33 14.83 13.25 -5.87
C ASP A 33 14.10 12.46 -6.97
N ALA A 34 14.86 11.59 -7.65
CA ALA A 34 14.27 10.62 -8.57
C ALA A 34 13.31 9.72 -7.78
N PRO A 35 12.09 9.48 -8.30
CA PRO A 35 11.09 8.76 -7.55
C PRO A 35 11.53 7.32 -7.26
N ALA A 36 11.47 6.90 -6.01
CA ALA A 36 11.71 5.53 -5.57
C ALA A 36 10.39 4.74 -5.42
N TRP A 37 9.47 4.96 -6.37
CA TRP A 37 8.16 4.30 -6.35
C TRP A 37 8.29 2.79 -6.55
N VAL A 38 7.42 2.04 -5.86
CA VAL A 38 7.07 0.68 -6.24
C VAL A 38 6.05 0.77 -7.36
N GLU A 39 6.41 0.31 -8.55
CA GLU A 39 5.57 0.40 -9.75
C GLU A 39 5.03 -0.98 -10.15
N VAL A 40 3.72 -1.06 -10.40
CA VAL A 40 3.05 -2.27 -10.91
C VAL A 40 2.13 -1.86 -12.05
N ASP A 41 2.22 -2.55 -13.19
CA ASP A 41 1.25 -2.40 -14.28
C ASP A 41 -0.07 -3.10 -13.92
N VAL A 42 -1.11 -2.33 -13.67
CA VAL A 42 -2.43 -2.80 -13.24
C VAL A 42 -3.47 -2.49 -14.32
N PRO A 43 -4.28 -3.46 -14.76
CA PRO A 43 -5.41 -3.20 -15.66
C PRO A 43 -6.44 -2.23 -15.05
N ALA A 44 -7.27 -1.63 -15.89
CA ALA A 44 -8.41 -0.86 -15.39
C ALA A 44 -9.43 -1.80 -14.75
N GLY A 45 -10.00 -1.42 -13.60
CA GLY A 45 -11.02 -2.22 -12.92
C GLY A 45 -11.22 -1.88 -11.45
N LEU A 46 -12.11 -2.65 -10.82
CA LEU A 46 -12.33 -2.63 -9.38
C LEU A 46 -11.49 -3.72 -8.72
N TYR A 47 -10.81 -3.38 -7.64
CA TYR A 47 -9.91 -4.26 -6.92
C TYR A 47 -10.26 -4.31 -5.44
N LEU A 48 -9.99 -5.44 -4.79
CA LEU A 48 -9.98 -5.55 -3.33
C LEU A 48 -8.52 -5.63 -2.87
N ALA A 49 -8.05 -4.55 -2.23
CA ALA A 49 -6.78 -4.54 -1.52
C ALA A 49 -6.94 -5.19 -0.13
N THR A 50 -5.96 -5.97 0.30
CA THR A 50 -5.88 -6.60 1.62
C THR A 50 -4.49 -6.34 2.20
N ALA A 51 -4.44 -5.74 3.37
CA ALA A 51 -3.19 -5.50 4.08
C ALA A 51 -2.56 -6.84 4.47
N LEU A 52 -1.26 -6.98 4.22
CA LEU A 52 -0.44 -8.08 4.70
C LEU A 52 0.18 -7.68 6.04
N GLU A 53 0.39 -8.66 6.93
CA GLU A 53 0.95 -8.44 8.26
C GLU A 53 2.32 -7.78 8.16
N SER A 54 2.33 -6.47 8.38
CA SER A 54 3.45 -5.57 8.19
C SER A 54 3.13 -4.24 8.88
N ALA A 55 4.11 -3.38 9.09
CA ALA A 55 3.91 -1.96 9.39
C ALA A 55 5.24 -1.22 9.19
N ALA A 56 5.17 0.09 9.00
CA ALA A 56 6.36 0.92 8.95
C ALA A 56 6.28 2.02 10.01
N SER A 57 7.44 2.55 10.37
CA SER A 57 7.59 3.59 11.37
C SER A 57 8.32 4.78 10.77
N VAL A 58 7.93 5.97 11.23
CA VAL A 58 8.49 7.25 10.80
C VAL A 58 9.13 7.92 12.01
N TRP A 59 10.42 8.25 11.94
CA TRP A 59 11.16 8.80 13.07
C TRP A 59 11.91 10.07 12.73
N SER A 60 11.31 11.21 13.06
CA SER A 60 11.90 12.56 12.96
C SER A 60 11.32 13.33 11.76
N PRO A 61 11.58 14.64 11.69
CA PRO A 61 10.92 15.47 10.70
C PRO A 61 11.77 15.72 9.43
N PRO A 62 11.10 15.94 8.29
CA PRO A 62 9.64 16.01 8.13
C PRO A 62 9.01 14.89 7.29
N TYR A 63 8.29 13.97 7.95
CA TYR A 63 6.87 13.68 7.72
C TYR A 63 6.16 13.34 9.05
N THR A 64 5.11 14.09 9.43
CA THR A 64 4.61 14.14 10.82
C THR A 64 3.07 14.07 10.93
N PRO A 65 2.51 12.83 10.99
CA PRO A 65 1.50 12.51 12.03
C PRO A 65 1.38 11.00 12.42
N PRO A 66 1.30 10.60 13.71
CA PRO A 66 1.63 11.29 14.98
C PRO A 66 3.04 10.95 15.54
N ASP A 67 4.06 11.41 14.85
CA ASP A 67 5.41 11.76 15.34
C ASP A 67 6.12 10.81 16.33
N ARG A 68 6.14 9.51 15.99
CA ARG A 68 7.13 8.44 16.30
C ARG A 68 6.43 7.16 16.75
N GLY A 69 6.66 6.09 16.01
CA GLY A 69 6.11 4.77 16.29
C GLY A 69 5.67 4.07 15.01
N TRP A 70 5.05 2.91 15.16
CA TRP A 70 4.62 2.08 14.04
C TRP A 70 3.21 2.47 13.59
N GLY A 71 2.97 2.42 12.29
CA GLY A 71 1.68 2.66 11.67
C GLY A 71 1.55 1.91 10.35
N TRP A 72 0.34 1.91 9.78
CA TRP A 72 0.08 1.26 8.50
C TRP A 72 -0.66 2.20 7.57
N ARG A 73 -0.04 2.52 6.44
CA ARG A 73 -0.67 3.22 5.30
C ARG A 73 0.07 2.86 4.03
N ALA A 74 -0.64 2.67 2.93
CA ALA A 74 -0.02 2.43 1.63
C ALA A 74 -0.35 3.59 0.66
N PRO A 75 0.37 4.71 0.72
CA PRO A 75 0.19 5.80 -0.24
C PRO A 75 0.51 5.33 -1.66
N CYS A 76 -0.45 5.51 -2.57
CA CYS A 76 -0.29 5.21 -3.99
C CYS A 76 -0.88 6.37 -4.83
N VAL A 77 -0.26 6.66 -5.96
CA VAL A 77 -0.70 7.74 -6.86
C VAL A 77 -2.10 7.43 -7.39
N GLY A 78 -3.05 8.34 -7.15
CA GLY A 78 -4.43 8.21 -7.61
C GLY A 78 -5.29 7.21 -6.83
N VAL A 79 -4.76 6.57 -5.77
CA VAL A 79 -5.50 5.64 -4.90
C VAL A 79 -5.33 6.06 -3.45
N THR A 80 -6.45 6.25 -2.75
CA THR A 80 -6.45 6.57 -1.31
C THR A 80 -7.17 5.46 -0.55
N PHE A 81 -6.44 4.78 0.35
CA PHE A 81 -7.03 3.82 1.27
C PHE A 81 -7.55 4.52 2.53
N ALA A 82 -8.86 4.70 2.63
CA ALA A 82 -9.52 5.36 3.74
C ALA A 82 -9.70 4.45 4.97
N ALA A 83 -9.87 3.14 4.74
CA ALA A 83 -10.16 2.11 5.74
C ALA A 83 -9.00 1.11 5.91
N MET A 84 -8.26 0.78 4.86
CA MET A 84 -7.05 -0.05 4.96
C MET A 84 -5.88 0.82 5.44
N ARG A 85 -5.94 1.26 6.69
CA ARG A 85 -4.92 2.06 7.38
C ARG A 85 -5.12 2.08 8.88
N THR A 86 -4.09 2.44 9.63
CA THR A 86 -4.24 2.80 11.05
C THR A 86 -5.03 4.12 11.20
N PRO A 87 -5.68 4.36 12.35
CA PRO A 87 -6.31 5.63 12.65
C PRO A 87 -5.35 6.80 12.41
N PRO A 88 -5.83 7.91 11.82
CA PRO A 88 -5.00 9.09 11.61
C PRO A 88 -4.52 9.62 12.96
N SER A 89 -3.28 10.09 13.01
CA SER A 89 -2.69 10.61 14.25
C SER A 89 -2.64 9.58 15.41
N THR A 90 -2.64 8.27 15.11
CA THR A 90 -2.30 7.20 16.07
C THR A 90 -1.09 6.37 15.59
N TYR A 91 -0.11 6.17 16.47
CA TYR A 91 1.03 5.25 16.28
C TYR A 91 1.14 4.31 17.48
N TYR A 92 1.82 3.20 17.23
CA TYR A 92 1.86 2.06 18.14
C TYR A 92 3.30 1.71 18.51
N ALA A 93 3.46 0.99 19.62
CA ALA A 93 4.78 0.65 20.14
C ALA A 93 5.50 -0.40 19.27
N THR A 94 4.72 -1.24 18.58
CA THR A 94 5.23 -2.34 17.75
C THR A 94 4.50 -2.42 16.41
N GLU A 95 5.15 -3.02 15.43
CA GLU A 95 4.57 -3.36 14.13
C GLU A 95 3.28 -4.18 14.25
N ALA A 96 3.31 -5.24 15.07
CA ALA A 96 2.16 -6.12 15.28
C ALA A 96 0.95 -5.38 15.86
N GLU A 97 1.18 -4.46 16.79
CA GLU A 97 0.12 -3.63 17.37
C GLU A 97 -0.46 -2.66 16.34
N ALA A 98 0.38 -2.09 15.48
CA ALA A 98 -0.07 -1.24 14.38
C ALA A 98 -0.94 -2.00 13.38
N PHE A 99 -0.51 -3.17 12.95
CA PHE A 99 -1.27 -4.01 12.02
C PHE A 99 -2.60 -4.47 12.63
N ALA A 100 -2.60 -4.90 13.90
CA ALA A 100 -3.81 -5.28 14.62
C ALA A 100 -4.81 -4.13 14.79
N SER A 101 -4.35 -2.89 14.62
CA SER A 101 -5.15 -1.67 14.83
C SER A 101 -5.57 -0.99 13.52
N LEU A 102 -5.47 -1.68 12.39
CA LEU A 102 -6.08 -1.24 11.12
C LEU A 102 -7.58 -0.97 11.30
N LEU A 103 -8.08 0.11 10.70
CA LEU A 103 -9.52 0.40 10.70
C LEU A 103 -10.31 -0.71 9.98
N ALA A 104 -9.73 -1.26 8.91
CA ALA A 104 -10.15 -2.48 8.24
C ALA A 104 -8.93 -3.19 7.64
N PRO A 105 -8.91 -4.53 7.58
CA PRO A 105 -7.82 -5.29 6.95
C PRO A 105 -7.86 -5.23 5.42
N SER A 106 -8.96 -4.77 4.82
CA SER A 106 -9.15 -4.72 3.37
C SER A 106 -10.02 -3.54 2.96
N GLU A 107 -9.83 -3.09 1.72
CA GLU A 107 -10.57 -1.99 1.11
C GLU A 107 -10.67 -2.17 -0.40
N ALA A 108 -11.84 -1.86 -0.96
CA ALA A 108 -12.01 -1.85 -2.40
C ALA A 108 -11.57 -0.51 -2.99
N PHE A 109 -10.91 -0.54 -4.15
CA PHE A 109 -10.51 0.66 -4.88
C PHE A 109 -10.68 0.47 -6.39
N GLU A 110 -11.02 1.56 -7.08
CA GLU A 110 -11.05 1.60 -8.54
C GLU A 110 -9.69 2.05 -9.07
N HIS A 111 -9.26 1.47 -10.19
CA HIS A 111 -8.06 1.88 -10.89
C HIS A 111 -8.35 2.09 -12.38
N GLY A 112 -7.83 3.19 -12.94
CA GLY A 112 -8.06 3.58 -14.34
C GLY A 112 -7.22 2.79 -15.36
N GLY A 113 -6.32 1.93 -14.88
CA GLY A 113 -5.37 1.18 -15.68
C GLY A 113 -4.04 1.90 -15.88
N GLY A 114 -2.98 1.12 -16.12
CA GLY A 114 -1.62 1.61 -16.27
C GLY A 114 -0.78 1.37 -15.02
N VAL A 115 0.20 2.24 -14.78
CA VAL A 115 1.12 2.09 -13.64
C VAL A 115 0.45 2.55 -12.35
N LEU A 116 0.36 1.64 -11.38
CA LEU A 116 0.14 1.97 -9.99
C LEU A 116 1.50 2.19 -9.32
N ALA A 117 1.77 3.42 -8.89
CA ALA A 117 3.00 3.81 -8.20
C ALA A 117 2.72 4.04 -6.71
N CYS A 118 3.44 3.36 -5.81
CA CYS A 118 3.24 3.44 -4.37
C CYS A 118 4.55 3.72 -3.63
N GLY A 119 4.52 4.59 -2.61
CA GLY A 119 5.72 5.14 -1.99
C GLY A 119 5.41 6.25 -0.99
N LEU A 120 6.33 6.48 -0.06
CA LEU A 120 6.15 7.49 0.98
C LEU A 120 6.76 8.84 0.54
N GLU A 121 5.95 9.89 0.54
CA GLU A 121 6.46 11.26 0.42
C GLU A 121 6.96 11.75 1.79
N ASP A 122 8.27 11.75 1.98
CA ASP A 122 8.94 12.14 3.21
C ASP A 122 10.37 12.59 2.88
N SER A 123 10.76 13.79 3.31
CA SER A 123 12.07 14.34 2.96
C SER A 123 13.23 13.83 3.83
N ALA A 124 13.00 12.84 4.71
CA ALA A 124 14.04 12.28 5.57
C ALA A 124 14.04 10.74 5.58
N CYS A 125 14.21 10.11 4.42
CA CYS A 125 14.12 8.64 4.29
C CYS A 125 15.00 7.84 5.26
N VAL A 126 16.13 8.39 5.69
CA VAL A 126 17.06 7.75 6.66
C VAL A 126 16.48 7.56 8.05
N ASP A 127 15.35 8.20 8.34
CA ASP A 127 14.73 8.27 9.64
C ASP A 127 13.49 7.34 9.74
N ASN A 128 13.13 6.70 8.63
CA ASN A 128 12.09 5.67 8.57
C ASN A 128 12.62 4.29 8.96
N GLN A 129 11.75 3.36 9.32
CA GLN A 129 12.08 1.93 9.42
C GLN A 129 10.88 1.04 9.08
N GLY A 130 11.16 -0.11 8.51
CA GLY A 130 10.15 -1.13 8.21
C GLY A 130 9.44 -0.87 6.88
N ALA A 131 8.46 -1.73 6.60
CA ALA A 131 7.75 -1.74 5.35
C ALA A 131 6.26 -1.99 5.57
N VAL A 132 5.45 -1.53 4.63
CA VAL A 132 4.03 -1.90 4.54
C VAL A 132 3.81 -2.72 3.30
N ALA A 133 2.94 -3.72 3.36
CA ALA A 133 2.64 -4.55 2.20
C ALA A 133 1.15 -4.85 2.09
N PHE A 134 0.63 -4.88 0.86
CA PHE A 134 -0.75 -5.29 0.58
C PHE A 134 -0.80 -6.18 -0.66
N SER A 135 -1.76 -7.09 -0.70
CA SER A 135 -2.18 -7.78 -1.93
C SER A 135 -3.42 -7.12 -2.50
N ALA A 136 -3.59 -7.16 -3.81
CA ALA A 136 -4.79 -6.68 -4.47
C ALA A 136 -5.22 -7.66 -5.55
N ARG A 137 -6.52 -7.94 -5.56
CA ARG A 137 -7.14 -8.83 -6.56
C ARG A 137 -8.30 -8.12 -7.25
N SER A 138 -8.41 -8.30 -8.56
CA SER A 138 -9.57 -7.82 -9.31
C SER A 138 -10.86 -8.42 -8.75
N LEU A 139 -11.85 -7.57 -8.50
CA LEU A 139 -13.23 -7.97 -8.29
C LEU A 139 -13.84 -8.12 -9.68
N CYS A 140 -14.27 -9.33 -10.02
CA CYS A 140 -15.02 -9.54 -11.26
C CYS A 140 -16.29 -8.67 -11.19
N ASP A 141 -16.49 -7.81 -12.19
CA ASP A 141 -17.76 -7.13 -12.39
C ASP A 141 -18.83 -8.22 -12.63
N PRO A 142 -19.94 -8.31 -11.87
CA PRO A 142 -20.90 -9.41 -11.94
C PRO A 142 -21.41 -9.72 -13.35
#